data_AF-A0A661WQH4-F1
#
_entry.id   AF-A0A661WQH4-F1
#
_cell.length_a   1.000
_cell.length_b   1.000
_cell.length_c   1.000
_cell.angle_alpha   90.00
_cell.angle_beta   90.00
_cell.angle_gamma   90.00
#
_symmetry.space_group_name_H-M   'P 1'
#
loop_
_entity.id
_entity.type
_entity.pdbx_description
1 polymer ?
#
loop_
_entity_poly.entity_id
_entity_poly.type
_entity_poly.pdbx_seq_one_letter_code
_entity_poly.pdbx_strand_id
1 'polypeptide(L)'
;MVPTRVLNSLKYLFQPAQFVKLDQPLSLALSRLAEEEKQPLNEVGQKMLNFALQHRQEAAQNLETWQALTPREKEITALACLGYTNKEIAEQLFISPATVKTHLRNAKRKFGLRSKLELRKTLSDWDFSRWAA
;
A
#
# COMPACT_ATOMS: atom_id res chain seq x y z
N MET A 1 11.11 23.24 46.34
CA MET A 1 10.56 23.65 45.03
C MET A 1 11.34 22.94 43.94
N VAL A 2 10.71 22.04 43.18
CA VAL A 2 11.38 21.35 42.06
C VAL A 2 11.41 22.32 40.86
N PRO A 3 12.56 22.56 40.22
CA PRO A 3 12.65 23.47 39.08
C PRO A 3 11.76 23.01 37.91
N THR A 4 10.99 23.93 37.32
CA THR A 4 10.01 23.67 36.23
C THR A 4 10.60 22.92 35.02
N ARG A 5 11.92 23.02 34.82
CA ARG A 5 12.66 22.31 33.76
C ARG A 5 12.67 20.78 33.97
N VAL A 6 12.71 20.31 35.23
CA VAL A 6 12.68 18.89 35.60
C VAL A 6 11.29 18.29 35.37
N LEU A 7 10.22 19.07 35.60
CA LEU A 7 8.83 18.62 35.40
C LEU A 7 8.47 18.40 33.92
N ASN A 8 9.00 19.22 33.00
CA ASN A 8 8.79 19.00 31.56
C ASN A 8 9.55 17.77 31.03
N SER A 9 10.70 17.42 31.61
CA SER A 9 11.41 16.18 31.28
C SER A 9 10.68 14.93 31.79
N LEU A 10 10.04 15.03 32.96
CA LEU A 10 9.24 13.95 33.56
C LEU A 10 7.93 13.68 32.82
N LYS A 11 7.36 14.66 32.09
CA LYS A 11 6.16 14.45 31.26
C LYS A 11 6.35 13.38 30.17
N TYR A 12 7.56 13.21 29.65
CA TYR A 12 7.88 12.18 28.66
C TYR A 12 8.13 10.80 29.29
N LEU A 13 8.39 10.74 30.61
CA LEU A 13 8.66 9.51 31.34
C LEU A 13 7.38 8.78 31.81
N PHE A 14 6.22 9.44 31.69
CA PHE A 14 4.91 8.92 32.10
C PHE A 14 3.87 9.00 30.98
N GLN A 15 4.24 8.62 29.75
CA GLN A 15 3.23 8.24 28.76
C GLN A 15 2.57 6.95 29.27
N PRO A 16 1.26 6.92 29.58
CA PRO A 16 0.62 5.69 30.00
C PRO A 16 0.76 4.68 28.85
N ALA A 17 1.33 3.51 29.14
CA ALA A 17 1.41 2.44 28.17
C ALA A 17 -0.01 2.13 27.68
N GLN A 18 -0.27 2.36 26.39
CA GLN A 18 -1.54 2.01 25.78
C GLN A 18 -1.48 0.52 25.41
N PHE A 19 -2.37 -0.27 26.01
CA PHE A 19 -2.48 -1.69 25.72
C PHE A 19 -3.63 -1.94 24.76
N VAL A 20 -3.35 -2.62 23.66
CA VAL A 20 -4.38 -3.17 22.77
C VAL A 20 -4.59 -4.62 23.16
N LYS A 21 -5.82 -4.98 23.52
CA LYS A 21 -6.17 -6.38 23.82
C LYS A 21 -6.28 -7.15 22.50
N LEU A 22 -5.49 -8.20 22.37
CA LEU A 22 -5.58 -9.14 21.25
C LEU A 22 -6.57 -10.26 21.60
N ASP A 23 -7.29 -10.74 20.61
CA ASP A 23 -8.03 -11.98 20.75
C ASP A 23 -7.08 -13.19 20.79
N GLN A 24 -7.61 -14.34 21.22
CA GLN A 24 -6.81 -15.54 21.36
C GLN A 24 -6.17 -16.00 20.03
N PRO A 25 -6.90 -16.05 18.89
CA PRO A 25 -6.31 -16.46 17.62
C PRO A 25 -5.12 -15.60 17.20
N LEU A 26 -5.23 -14.26 17.29
CA LEU A 26 -4.16 -13.36 16.88
C LEU A 26 -2.97 -13.43 17.85
N SER A 27 -3.22 -13.53 19.16
CA SER A 27 -2.13 -13.70 20.14
C SER A 27 -1.31 -14.98 19.88
N LEU A 28 -1.99 -16.09 19.56
CA LEU A 28 -1.34 -17.37 19.30
C LEU A 28 -0.53 -17.33 17.99
N ALA A 29 -1.07 -16.68 16.96
CA ALA A 29 -0.36 -16.48 15.69
C ALA A 29 0.93 -15.67 15.89
N LEU A 30 0.87 -14.58 16.66
CA LEU A 30 2.05 -13.76 16.95
C LEU A 30 3.08 -14.52 17.80
N SER A 31 2.65 -15.31 18.79
CA SER A 31 3.56 -16.14 19.58
C SER A 31 4.28 -17.19 18.72
N ARG A 32 3.58 -17.87 17.82
CA ARG A 32 4.20 -18.82 16.89
C ARG A 32 5.22 -18.17 15.98
N LEU A 33 4.88 -17.03 15.38
CA LEU A 33 5.82 -16.27 14.54
C LEU A 33 7.06 -15.83 15.33
N ALA A 34 6.88 -15.39 16.57
CA ALA A 34 7.99 -15.02 17.46
C ALA A 34 8.92 -16.20 17.76
N GLU A 35 8.37 -17.39 18.01
CA GLU A 35 9.14 -18.62 18.20
C GLU A 35 9.89 -19.03 16.92
N GLU A 36 9.23 -19.01 15.77
CA GLU A 36 9.81 -19.36 14.46
C GLU A 36 10.96 -18.41 14.06
N GLU A 37 10.77 -17.11 14.25
CA GLU A 37 11.77 -16.09 13.95
C GLU A 37 12.85 -15.95 15.04
N LYS A 38 12.71 -16.65 16.17
CA LYS A 38 13.56 -16.53 17.37
C LYS A 38 13.69 -15.08 17.86
N GLN A 39 12.58 -14.36 17.84
CA GLN A 39 12.49 -12.96 18.25
C GLN A 39 11.54 -12.77 19.43
N PRO A 40 11.72 -11.71 20.23
CA PRO A 40 10.75 -11.34 21.26
C PRO A 40 9.36 -11.01 20.68
N LEU A 41 8.30 -11.45 21.36
CA LEU A 41 6.91 -11.24 20.93
C LEU A 41 6.56 -9.76 20.70
N ASN A 42 7.10 -8.86 21.53
CA ASN A 42 6.88 -7.41 21.38
C ASN A 42 7.53 -6.88 20.09
N GLU A 43 8.70 -7.38 19.69
CA GLU A 43 9.36 -6.96 18.45
C GLU A 43 8.59 -7.44 17.23
N VAL A 44 8.17 -8.70 17.23
CA VAL A 44 7.32 -9.26 16.15
C VAL A 44 5.98 -8.51 16.10
N GLY A 45 5.31 -8.32 17.23
CA GLY A 45 4.07 -7.56 17.31
C GLY A 45 4.21 -6.14 16.76
N GLN A 46 5.27 -5.42 17.14
CA GLN A 46 5.56 -4.08 16.60
C GLN A 46 5.83 -4.11 15.10
N LYS A 47 6.64 -5.07 14.60
CA LYS A 47 6.90 -5.23 13.16
C LYS A 47 5.60 -5.48 12.38
N MET A 48 4.75 -6.39 12.86
CA MET A 48 3.48 -6.72 12.22
C MET A 48 2.51 -5.52 12.23
N LEU A 49 2.43 -4.78 13.34
CA LEU A 49 1.61 -3.57 13.42
C LEU A 49 2.11 -2.48 12.47
N ASN A 50 3.43 -2.22 12.45
CA ASN A 50 4.02 -1.26 11.53
C ASN A 50 3.78 -1.65 10.07
N PHE A 51 3.97 -2.93 9.73
CA PHE A 51 3.68 -3.46 8.41
C PHE A 51 2.20 -3.26 8.03
N ALA A 52 1.26 -3.59 8.91
CA ALA A 52 -0.16 -3.42 8.67
C ALA A 52 -0.56 -1.95 8.49
N LEU A 53 0.00 -1.05 9.30
CA LEU A 53 -0.24 0.40 9.19
C LEU A 53 0.34 0.97 7.88
N GLN A 54 1.56 0.57 7.51
CA GLN A 54 2.19 0.95 6.24
C GLN A 54 1.36 0.47 5.06
N HIS A 55 0.98 -0.81 5.04
CA HIS A 55 0.16 -1.38 3.98
C HIS A 55 -1.19 -0.67 3.84
N ARG A 56 -1.84 -0.32 4.96
CA ARG A 56 -3.08 0.47 4.95
C ARG A 56 -2.87 1.87 4.39
N GLN A 57 -1.77 2.54 4.76
CA GLN A 57 -1.45 3.87 4.25
C GLN A 57 -1.15 3.83 2.75
N GLU A 58 -0.37 2.85 2.28
CA GLU A 58 -0.10 2.63 0.86
C GLU A 58 -1.38 2.38 0.07
N ALA A 59 -2.30 1.53 0.58
CA ALA A 59 -3.59 1.30 -0.05
C ALA A 59 -4.43 2.58 -0.16
N ALA A 60 -4.44 3.42 0.88
CA ALA A 60 -5.12 4.71 0.85
C ALA A 60 -4.50 5.66 -0.19
N GLN A 61 -3.17 5.74 -0.24
CA GLN A 61 -2.46 6.57 -1.22
C GLN A 61 -2.69 6.09 -2.66
N ASN A 62 -2.70 4.78 -2.88
CA ASN A 62 -2.99 4.18 -4.18
C ASN A 62 -4.43 4.50 -4.62
N LEU A 63 -5.39 4.49 -3.70
CA LEU A 63 -6.77 4.89 -3.97
C LEU A 63 -6.89 6.36 -4.37
N GLU A 64 -6.24 7.26 -3.64
CA GLU A 64 -6.21 8.69 -3.97
C GLU A 64 -5.59 8.92 -5.37
N THR A 65 -4.45 8.28 -5.63
CA THR A 65 -3.76 8.37 -6.92
C THR A 65 -4.62 7.84 -8.05
N TRP A 66 -5.28 6.71 -7.83
CA TRP A 66 -6.24 6.14 -8.77
C TRP A 66 -7.37 7.13 -9.08
N GLN A 67 -7.94 7.78 -8.08
CA GLN A 67 -8.99 8.78 -8.27
C GLN A 67 -8.52 9.96 -9.12
N ALA A 68 -7.27 10.39 -8.96
CA ALA A 68 -6.62 11.46 -9.74
C ALA A 68 -6.26 11.07 -11.19
N LEU A 69 -6.36 9.79 -11.57
CA LEU A 69 -6.24 9.40 -12.98
C LEU A 69 -7.41 9.94 -13.81
N THR A 70 -7.11 10.39 -15.02
CA THR A 70 -8.14 10.69 -16.03
C THR A 70 -8.91 9.42 -16.42
N PRO A 71 -10.14 9.53 -16.98
CA PRO A 71 -10.90 8.35 -17.40
C PRO A 71 -10.11 7.42 -18.32
N ARG A 72 -9.41 7.97 -19.31
CA ARG A 72 -8.59 7.19 -20.25
C ARG A 72 -7.36 6.55 -19.58
N GLU A 73 -6.74 7.22 -18.62
CA GLU A 73 -5.65 6.62 -17.84
C GLU A 73 -6.15 5.46 -16.97
N LYS A 74 -7.36 5.55 -16.39
CA LYS A 74 -7.99 4.47 -15.60
C LYS A 74 -8.21 3.23 -16.45
N GLU A 75 -8.85 3.39 -17.62
CA GLU A 75 -9.09 2.29 -18.56
C GLU A 75 -7.78 1.59 -18.97
N ILE A 76 -6.79 2.38 -19.42
CA ILE A 76 -5.51 1.83 -19.88
C ILE A 76 -4.73 1.17 -18.73
N THR A 77 -4.79 1.73 -17.52
CA THR A 77 -4.15 1.13 -16.34
C THR A 77 -4.83 -0.17 -15.96
N ALA A 78 -6.17 -0.23 -15.95
CA ALA A 78 -6.92 -1.44 -15.65
C ALA A 78 -6.58 -2.57 -16.62
N LEU A 79 -6.61 -2.31 -17.93
CA LEU A 79 -6.23 -3.31 -18.94
C LEU A 79 -4.75 -3.73 -18.80
N ALA A 80 -3.86 -2.79 -18.45
CA ALA A 80 -2.48 -3.13 -18.14
C ALA A 80 -2.36 -4.08 -16.93
N CYS A 81 -3.16 -3.86 -15.88
CA CYS A 81 -3.22 -4.72 -14.69
C CYS A 81 -3.81 -6.10 -14.97
N LEU A 82 -4.79 -6.18 -15.87
CA LEU A 82 -5.34 -7.44 -16.39
C LEU A 82 -4.35 -8.24 -17.26
N GLY A 83 -3.19 -7.67 -17.61
CA GLY A 83 -2.12 -8.36 -18.32
C GLY A 83 -2.04 -8.06 -19.82
N TYR A 84 -2.98 -7.28 -20.38
CA TYR A 84 -2.96 -6.92 -21.80
C TYR A 84 -1.68 -6.16 -22.17
N THR A 85 -1.12 -6.49 -23.33
CA THR A 85 -0.01 -5.80 -23.98
C THR A 85 -0.46 -4.44 -24.50
N ASN A 86 0.50 -3.54 -24.78
CA ASN A 86 0.15 -2.22 -25.29
C ASN A 86 -0.48 -2.27 -26.70
N LYS A 87 -0.28 -3.37 -27.44
CA LYS A 87 -0.91 -3.59 -28.75
C LYS A 87 -2.37 -3.99 -28.58
N GLU A 88 -2.65 -4.98 -27.72
CA GLU A 88 -4.02 -5.40 -27.42
C GLU A 88 -4.86 -4.26 -26.82
N ILE A 89 -4.29 -3.49 -25.89
CA ILE A 89 -4.95 -2.29 -25.33
C ILE A 89 -5.26 -1.27 -26.44
N ALA A 90 -4.32 -1.07 -27.37
CA ALA A 90 -4.48 -0.13 -28.47
C ALA A 90 -5.61 -0.56 -29.42
N GLU A 91 -5.68 -1.85 -29.73
CA GLU A 91 -6.74 -2.46 -30.54
C GLU A 91 -8.11 -2.32 -29.84
N GLN A 92 -8.20 -2.69 -28.57
CA GLN A 92 -9.44 -2.65 -27.80
C GLN A 92 -10.00 -1.23 -27.61
N LEU A 93 -9.12 -0.23 -27.53
CA LEU A 93 -9.49 1.18 -27.34
C LEU A 93 -9.47 2.00 -28.63
N PHE A 94 -9.21 1.38 -29.78
CA PHE A 94 -9.13 2.04 -31.10
C PHE A 94 -8.16 3.25 -31.13
N ILE A 95 -6.97 3.10 -30.54
CA ILE A 95 -5.92 4.13 -30.48
C ILE A 95 -4.55 3.56 -30.90
N SER A 96 -3.54 4.41 -31.06
CA SER A 96 -2.19 3.93 -31.36
C SER A 96 -1.49 3.31 -30.12
N PRO A 97 -0.61 2.31 -30.29
CA PRO A 97 0.25 1.83 -29.20
C PRO A 97 1.13 2.92 -28.57
N ALA A 98 1.49 3.97 -29.33
CA ALA A 98 2.22 5.13 -28.82
C ALA A 98 1.36 5.99 -27.88
N THR A 99 0.07 6.12 -28.18
CA THR A 99 -0.92 6.78 -27.31
C THR A 99 -1.07 6.01 -26.00
N VAL A 100 -1.19 4.67 -26.05
CA VAL A 100 -1.21 3.80 -24.86
C VAL A 100 0.05 4.01 -24.00
N LYS A 101 1.24 3.99 -24.62
CA LYS A 101 2.51 4.26 -23.92
C LYS A 101 2.50 5.62 -23.21
N THR A 102 1.92 6.65 -23.83
CA THR A 102 1.84 7.99 -23.25
C THR A 102 0.90 8.04 -22.06
N HIS A 103 -0.30 7.46 -22.14
CA HIS A 103 -1.20 7.37 -20.99
C HIS A 103 -0.59 6.54 -19.85
N LEU A 104 0.03 5.39 -20.13
CA LEU A 104 0.72 4.60 -19.11
C LEU A 104 1.89 5.37 -18.48
N ARG A 105 2.64 6.16 -19.26
CA ARG A 105 3.69 7.03 -18.70
C ARG A 105 3.12 8.04 -17.72
N ASN A 106 2.01 8.68 -18.07
CA ASN A 106 1.35 9.67 -17.20
C ASN A 106 0.76 9.02 -15.94
N ALA A 107 0.09 7.87 -16.07
CA ALA A 107 -0.43 7.11 -14.94
C ALA A 107 0.69 6.68 -14.00
N LYS A 108 1.75 6.03 -14.51
CA LYS A 108 2.92 5.65 -13.70
C LYS A 108 3.54 6.84 -12.99
N ARG A 109 3.65 8.00 -13.65
CA ARG A 109 4.18 9.23 -13.04
C ARG A 109 3.32 9.67 -11.85
N LYS A 110 1.99 9.57 -11.94
CA LYS A 110 1.08 9.89 -10.82
C LYS A 110 1.27 8.91 -9.64
N PHE A 111 1.51 7.64 -9.91
CA PHE A 111 1.86 6.64 -8.88
C PHE A 111 3.34 6.70 -8.41
N GLY A 112 4.19 7.54 -9.00
CA GLY A 112 5.62 7.56 -8.69
C GLY A 112 6.39 6.31 -9.15
N LEU A 113 5.85 5.55 -10.11
CA LEU A 113 6.40 4.27 -10.57
C LEU A 113 7.21 4.40 -11.86
N ARG A 114 8.16 3.50 -12.05
CA ARG A 114 9.08 3.51 -13.20
C ARG A 114 8.63 2.55 -14.29
N SER A 115 8.04 1.42 -13.92
CA SER A 115 7.73 0.34 -14.86
C SER A 115 6.25 -0.05 -14.88
N LYS A 116 5.82 -0.67 -15.98
CA LYS A 116 4.47 -1.29 -16.07
C LYS A 116 4.35 -2.45 -15.08
N LEU A 117 5.46 -3.15 -14.81
CA LEU A 117 5.49 -4.23 -13.83
C LEU A 117 5.22 -3.72 -12.41
N GLU A 118 5.89 -2.64 -11.99
CA GLU A 118 5.62 -1.97 -10.71
C GLU A 118 4.15 -1.56 -10.59
N LEU A 119 3.57 -0.99 -11.66
CA LEU A 119 2.16 -0.60 -11.68
C LEU A 119 1.24 -1.81 -11.43
N ARG A 120 1.49 -2.93 -12.11
CA ARG A 120 0.72 -4.17 -11.88
C ARG A 120 0.90 -4.73 -10.48
N LYS A 121 2.12 -4.68 -9.94
CA LYS A 121 2.41 -5.15 -8.57
C LYS A 121 1.74 -4.28 -7.51
N THR A 122 1.77 -2.96 -7.69
CA THR A 122 1.18 -2.00 -6.76
C THR A 122 -0.33 -2.14 -6.66
N LEU A 123 -0.96 -2.57 -7.76
CA LEU A 123 -2.41 -2.73 -7.87
C LEU A 123 -2.81 -4.22 -7.98
N SER A 124 -1.98 -5.15 -7.49
CA SER A 124 -2.24 -6.60 -7.64
C SER A 124 -3.50 -7.06 -6.94
N ASP A 125 -3.84 -6.42 -5.82
CA ASP A 125 -4.95 -6.83 -4.96
C ASP A 125 -6.28 -6.19 -5.39
N TRP A 126 -6.27 -5.45 -6.50
CA TRP A 126 -7.44 -4.74 -7.02
C TRP A 126 -8.18 -5.59 -8.05
N ASP A 127 -9.50 -5.57 -7.97
CA ASP A 127 -10.35 -6.20 -8.98
C ASP A 127 -10.55 -5.28 -10.19
N PHE A 128 -9.97 -5.69 -11.33
CA PHE A 128 -10.14 -5.02 -12.62
C PHE A 128 -11.09 -5.76 -13.57
N SER A 129 -11.80 -6.80 -13.11
CA SER A 129 -12.68 -7.64 -13.93
C SER A 129 -13.70 -6.86 -14.75
N ARG A 130 -14.22 -5.74 -14.23
CA ARG A 130 -15.17 -4.86 -14.96
C ARG A 130 -14.62 -4.22 -16.23
N TRP A 131 -13.31 -4.24 -16.45
CA TRP A 131 -12.65 -3.75 -17.67
C TRP A 131 -12.20 -4.88 -18.60
N ALA A 132 -12.31 -6.14 -18.17
CA ALA A 132 -12.17 -7.26 -19.08
C ALA A 132 -13.39 -7.24 -20.01
N ALA A 133 -13.14 -7.06 -21.30
CA ALA A 133 -14.17 -7.14 -22.34
C ALA A 133 -14.49 -8.61 -22.66
#